data_AF-A0A836THY8-F1
#
_entry.id   AF-A0A836THY8-F1
#
_cell.length_a   1.000
_cell.length_b   1.000
_cell.length_c   1.000
_cell.angle_alpha   90.00
_cell.angle_beta   90.00
_cell.angle_gamma   90.00
#
_symmetry.space_group_name_H-M   'P 1'
#
loop_
_entity.id
_entity.type
_entity.pdbx_description
1 polymer ?
#
loop_
_entity_poly.entity_id
_entity_poly.type
_entity_poly.pdbx_seq_one_letter_code
_entity_poly.pdbx_strand_id
1 'polypeptide(L)'
;IAQGQQVHISSSPPIWPTRDPEEGGNYDLANAIRIRAAAHSFEGKCFNLVASGFMGRDMRDALAGLGDDAARILDNSPRSVSMIIDPTGAQVGDSLCDSEGLLYADIDLSACVEPKQFHDLAGQYNRFDIFKLTVDRSANRPITFKAADTEEPDDVLTLVPTQSL
;
A
#
# COMPACT_ATOMS: atom_id res chain seq x y z
N ILE A 1 3.11 8.46 6.36
CA ILE A 1 3.10 9.43 7.49
C ILE A 1 3.95 10.67 7.19
N ALA A 2 5.29 10.60 7.12
CA ALA A 2 6.16 11.77 6.93
C ALA A 2 5.92 12.63 5.67
N GLN A 3 5.28 12.08 4.63
CA GLN A 3 4.88 12.81 3.42
C GLN A 3 3.50 13.51 3.55
N GLY A 4 2.93 13.60 4.76
CA GLY A 4 1.66 14.27 4.98
C GLY A 4 0.43 13.51 4.47
N GLN A 5 0.50 12.17 4.40
CA GLN A 5 -0.63 11.33 3.99
C GLN A 5 -1.89 11.65 4.80
N GLN A 6 -3.01 11.90 4.13
CA GLN A 6 -4.34 12.11 4.73
C GLN A 6 -5.29 10.93 4.50
N VAL A 7 -5.08 10.19 3.40
CA VAL A 7 -5.83 8.98 3.06
C VAL A 7 -4.83 7.88 2.68
N HIS A 8 -5.00 6.72 3.31
CA HIS A 8 -4.29 5.49 3.02
C HIS A 8 -5.26 4.49 2.39
N ILE A 9 -4.75 3.65 1.50
CA ILE A 9 -5.53 2.57 0.89
C ILE A 9 -4.80 1.27 1.22
N SER A 10 -5.48 0.40 1.97
CA SER A 10 -5.01 -0.95 2.27
C SER A 10 -5.75 -1.93 1.37
N SER A 11 -5.00 -2.72 0.59
CA SER A 11 -5.58 -3.79 -0.24
C SER A 11 -5.34 -5.15 0.40
N SER A 12 -6.38 -5.99 0.47
CA SER A 12 -6.25 -7.37 0.97
C SER A 12 -6.79 -8.40 -0.03
N PRO A 13 -6.20 -9.62 -0.07
CA PRO A 13 -6.72 -10.71 -0.90
C PRO A 13 -8.12 -11.14 -0.43
N PRO A 14 -8.89 -11.87 -1.27
CA PRO A 14 -10.28 -12.19 -0.97
C PRO A 14 -10.48 -13.18 0.18
N ILE A 15 -9.50 -14.05 0.39
CA ILE A 15 -9.51 -15.11 1.40
C ILE A 15 -8.08 -15.37 1.88
N TRP A 16 -7.91 -15.87 3.10
CA TRP A 16 -6.59 -16.10 3.67
C TRP A 16 -6.50 -17.42 4.46
N PRO A 17 -6.32 -18.57 3.79
CA PRO A 17 -6.17 -19.88 4.43
C PRO A 17 -4.75 -20.05 5.01
N THR A 18 -4.49 -19.51 6.21
CA THR A 18 -3.13 -19.62 6.82
C THR A 18 -2.79 -21.01 7.35
N ARG A 19 -3.83 -21.79 7.66
CA ARG A 19 -3.80 -23.18 8.08
C ARG A 19 -5.04 -23.87 7.55
N ASP A 20 -5.03 -25.19 7.45
CA ASP A 20 -6.25 -25.94 7.19
C ASP A 20 -7.29 -25.59 8.29
N PRO A 21 -8.51 -25.16 7.92
CA PRO A 21 -9.55 -24.86 8.90
C PRO A 21 -9.88 -26.01 9.87
N GLU A 22 -9.64 -27.27 9.50
CA GLU A 22 -9.87 -28.43 10.39
C GLU A 22 -8.83 -28.56 11.50
N GLU A 23 -7.58 -28.16 11.25
CA GLU A 23 -6.52 -28.16 12.27
C GLU A 23 -6.70 -27.03 13.29
N GLY A 24 -7.53 -26.03 12.95
CA GLY A 24 -7.75 -24.85 13.76
C GLY A 24 -6.55 -23.92 13.83
N GLY A 25 -6.61 -22.96 14.75
CA GLY A 25 -5.53 -22.00 14.98
C GLY A 25 -5.38 -20.92 13.90
N ASN A 26 -6.30 -20.83 12.93
CA ASN A 26 -6.46 -19.62 12.13
C ASN A 26 -6.86 -18.47 13.05
N TYR A 27 -6.26 -17.30 12.87
CA TYR A 27 -6.66 -16.10 13.61
C TYR A 27 -7.87 -15.44 12.94
N ASP A 28 -8.57 -14.58 13.67
CA ASP A 28 -9.64 -13.75 13.12
C ASP A 28 -9.07 -12.76 12.09
N LEU A 29 -9.27 -13.07 10.81
CA LEU A 29 -8.76 -12.28 9.71
C LEU A 29 -9.32 -10.86 9.69
N ALA A 30 -10.62 -10.72 9.95
CA ALA A 30 -11.29 -9.42 9.93
C ALA A 30 -10.74 -8.51 11.04
N ASN A 31 -10.59 -9.05 12.25
CA ASN A 31 -9.98 -8.32 13.35
C ASN A 31 -8.50 -8.01 13.08
N ALA A 32 -7.73 -8.94 12.50
CA ALA A 32 -6.33 -8.69 12.18
C ALA A 32 -6.15 -7.58 11.12
N ILE A 33 -7.02 -7.54 10.11
CA ILE A 33 -7.07 -6.46 9.11
C ILE A 33 -7.41 -5.14 9.82
N ARG A 34 -8.45 -5.14 10.66
CA ARG A 34 -8.86 -3.96 11.43
C ARG A 34 -7.75 -3.44 12.33
N ILE A 35 -7.05 -4.29 13.08
CA ILE A 35 -5.95 -3.89 13.97
C ILE A 35 -4.85 -3.18 13.19
N ARG A 36 -4.42 -3.72 12.05
CA ARG A 36 -3.36 -3.11 11.22
C ARG A 36 -3.83 -1.79 10.61
N ALA A 37 -5.05 -1.75 10.11
CA ALA A 37 -5.62 -0.54 9.52
C ALA A 37 -5.80 0.57 10.56
N ALA A 38 -6.38 0.25 11.73
CA ALA A 38 -6.57 1.13 12.87
C ALA A 38 -5.25 1.66 13.42
N ALA A 39 -4.24 0.79 13.59
CA ALA A 39 -2.93 1.22 14.03
C ALA A 39 -2.30 2.21 13.03
N HIS A 40 -2.32 1.93 11.73
CA HIS A 40 -1.78 2.85 10.72
C HIS A 40 -2.52 4.19 10.69
N SER A 41 -3.86 4.15 10.74
CA SER A 41 -4.69 5.36 10.81
C SER A 41 -4.42 6.19 12.05
N PHE A 42 -4.37 5.54 13.22
CA PHE A 42 -4.10 6.17 14.49
C PHE A 42 -2.68 6.74 14.55
N GLU A 43 -1.66 6.06 14.05
CA GLU A 43 -0.29 6.60 14.07
C GLU A 43 -0.10 7.72 13.03
N GLY A 44 -0.73 7.58 11.85
CA GLY A 44 -0.60 8.54 10.75
C GLY A 44 -1.52 9.76 10.85
N LYS A 45 -2.53 9.70 11.72
CA LYS A 45 -3.69 10.63 11.76
C LYS A 45 -4.28 10.79 10.36
N CYS A 46 -4.63 9.66 9.76
CA CYS A 46 -5.14 9.59 8.40
C CYS A 46 -6.30 8.59 8.28
N PHE A 47 -7.18 8.82 7.32
CA PHE A 47 -8.20 7.83 6.98
C PHE A 47 -7.53 6.62 6.32
N ASN A 48 -8.05 5.41 6.57
CA ASN A 48 -7.63 4.22 5.84
C ASN A 48 -8.85 3.54 5.20
N LEU A 49 -8.80 3.43 3.88
CA LEU A 49 -9.78 2.74 3.07
C LEU A 49 -9.27 1.31 2.84
N VAL A 50 -9.86 0.36 3.55
CA VAL A 50 -9.53 -1.04 3.39
C VAL A 50 -10.40 -1.62 2.28
N ALA A 51 -9.77 -1.96 1.16
CA ALA A 51 -10.40 -2.57 0.01
C ALA A 51 -9.94 -4.03 -0.11
N SER A 52 -10.86 -4.96 0.14
CA SER A 52 -10.59 -6.38 0.04
C SER A 52 -11.21 -6.97 -1.21
N GLY A 53 -10.50 -7.90 -1.84
CA GLY A 53 -11.09 -8.71 -2.91
C GLY A 53 -12.29 -9.52 -2.40
N PHE A 54 -13.12 -10.01 -3.31
CA PHE A 54 -14.20 -10.94 -3.00
C PHE A 54 -14.06 -12.23 -3.80
N MET A 55 -14.12 -13.38 -3.14
CA MET A 55 -14.15 -14.67 -3.82
C MET A 55 -15.59 -15.03 -4.15
N GLY A 56 -15.98 -14.76 -5.40
CA GLY A 56 -17.23 -15.21 -6.00
C GLY A 56 -17.22 -16.70 -6.35
N ARG A 57 -18.37 -17.21 -6.81
CA ARG A 57 -18.56 -18.62 -7.17
C ARG A 57 -17.58 -19.09 -8.24
N ASP A 58 -17.41 -18.32 -9.31
CA ASP A 58 -16.55 -18.70 -10.44
C ASP A 58 -15.09 -18.91 -10.00
N MET A 59 -14.56 -18.02 -9.16
CA MET A 59 -13.22 -18.17 -8.57
C MET A 59 -13.15 -19.38 -7.65
N ARG A 60 -14.14 -19.56 -6.78
CA ARG A 60 -14.22 -20.70 -5.87
C ARG A 60 -14.22 -22.02 -6.63
N ASP A 61 -15.04 -22.15 -7.68
CA ASP A 61 -15.18 -23.39 -8.45
C ASP A 61 -13.93 -23.70 -9.28
N ALA A 62 -13.28 -22.67 -9.84
CA ALA A 62 -12.00 -22.83 -10.52
C ALA A 62 -10.89 -23.33 -9.56
N LEU A 63 -10.86 -22.83 -8.33
CA LEU A 63 -9.85 -23.23 -7.33
C LEU A 63 -10.19 -24.55 -6.64
N ALA A 64 -11.47 -24.89 -6.50
CA ALA A 64 -11.93 -26.15 -5.93
C ALA A 64 -11.42 -27.38 -6.71
N GLY A 65 -11.13 -27.23 -8.01
CA GLY A 65 -10.56 -28.29 -8.84
C GLY A 65 -9.07 -28.56 -8.64
N LEU A 66 -8.37 -27.78 -7.79
CA LEU A 66 -6.92 -27.93 -7.58
C LEU A 66 -6.52 -29.09 -6.67
N GLY A 67 -7.47 -29.68 -5.94
CA GLY A 67 -7.23 -30.84 -5.09
C GLY A 67 -8.48 -31.25 -4.31
N ASP A 68 -8.47 -32.48 -3.79
CA ASP A 68 -9.64 -33.10 -3.15
C ASP A 68 -10.19 -32.29 -1.97
N ASP A 69 -9.30 -31.63 -1.21
CA ASP A 69 -9.64 -30.80 -0.05
C ASP A 69 -9.85 -29.31 -0.36
N ALA A 70 -9.56 -28.86 -1.59
CA ALA A 70 -9.49 -27.43 -1.90
C ALA A 70 -10.83 -26.71 -1.68
N ALA A 71 -11.93 -27.31 -2.12
CA ALA A 71 -13.28 -26.78 -1.91
C ALA A 71 -13.59 -26.57 -0.42
N ARG A 72 -13.32 -27.60 0.39
CA ARG A 72 -13.54 -27.58 1.84
C ARG A 72 -12.71 -26.51 2.51
N ILE A 73 -11.42 -26.41 2.19
CA ILE A 73 -10.53 -25.40 2.75
C ILE A 73 -11.03 -24.00 2.39
N LEU A 74 -11.39 -23.76 1.13
CA LEU A 74 -11.89 -22.46 0.65
C LEU A 74 -13.20 -22.06 1.35
N ASP A 75 -14.14 -22.99 1.48
CA ASP A 75 -15.46 -22.70 2.04
C ASP A 75 -15.41 -22.45 3.56
N ASN A 76 -14.41 -23.03 4.25
CA ASN A 76 -14.23 -22.87 5.71
C ASN A 76 -13.12 -21.87 6.10
N SER A 77 -12.47 -21.24 5.12
CA SER A 77 -11.46 -20.24 5.38
C SER A 77 -12.07 -18.85 5.58
N PRO A 78 -11.48 -18.02 6.46
CA PRO A 78 -12.03 -16.70 6.76
C PRO A 78 -11.97 -15.80 5.52
N ARG A 79 -13.13 -15.20 5.20
CA ARG A 79 -13.24 -14.17 4.17
C ARG A 79 -12.58 -12.88 4.63
N SER A 80 -12.03 -12.15 3.68
CA SER A 80 -11.49 -10.82 3.93
C SER A 80 -12.61 -9.80 4.07
N VAL A 81 -12.27 -8.59 4.55
CA VAL A 81 -13.25 -7.55 4.89
C VAL A 81 -12.83 -6.20 4.32
N SER A 82 -13.78 -5.47 3.75
CA SER A 82 -13.64 -4.06 3.39
C SER A 82 -14.27 -3.18 4.46
N MET A 83 -13.61 -2.09 4.82
CA MET A 83 -14.06 -1.16 5.86
C MET A 83 -13.34 0.19 5.73
N ILE A 84 -13.86 1.22 6.40
CA ILE A 84 -13.21 2.53 6.48
C ILE A 84 -12.84 2.82 7.93
N ILE A 85 -11.63 3.31 8.12
CA ILE A 85 -11.09 3.67 9.43
C ILE A 85 -10.76 5.17 9.45
N ASP A 86 -11.18 5.87 10.50
CA ASP A 86 -10.89 7.29 10.71
C ASP A 86 -9.51 7.55 11.36
N PRO A 87 -9.06 8.82 11.44
CA PRO A 87 -7.80 9.18 12.09
C PRO A 87 -7.67 8.81 13.57
N THR A 88 -8.76 8.47 14.25
CA THR A 88 -8.77 7.99 15.65
C THR A 88 -8.56 6.48 15.74
N GLY A 89 -8.55 5.77 14.61
CA GLY A 89 -8.49 4.31 14.53
C GLY A 89 -9.85 3.64 14.71
N ALA A 90 -10.94 4.41 14.75
CA ALA A 90 -12.30 3.89 14.81
C ALA A 90 -12.79 3.54 13.40
N GLN A 91 -13.68 2.56 13.32
CA GLN A 91 -14.36 2.24 12.07
C GLN A 91 -15.47 3.26 11.82
N VAL A 92 -15.59 3.69 10.57
CA VAL A 92 -16.67 4.56 10.09
C VAL A 92 -17.57 3.74 9.18
N GLY A 93 -18.87 3.77 9.47
CA GLY A 93 -19.88 3.04 8.70
C GLY A 93 -19.75 1.53 8.85
N ASP A 94 -20.41 0.83 7.92
CA ASP A 94 -20.47 -0.63 7.92
C ASP A 94 -19.17 -1.27 7.42
N SER A 95 -19.13 -2.60 7.43
CA SER A 95 -18.11 -3.39 6.75
C SER A 95 -18.76 -4.26 5.68
N LEU A 96 -17.97 -4.64 4.67
CA LEU A 96 -18.42 -5.50 3.59
C LEU A 96 -17.53 -6.75 3.52
N CYS A 97 -18.14 -7.92 3.68
CA CYS A 97 -17.44 -9.21 3.78
C CYS A 97 -18.17 -10.31 2.99
N ASP A 98 -19.47 -10.48 3.24
CA ASP A 98 -20.22 -11.65 2.76
C ASP A 98 -20.77 -11.49 1.32
N SER A 99 -20.64 -10.29 0.75
CA SER A 99 -21.09 -10.00 -0.61
C SER A 99 -20.14 -9.06 -1.34
N GLU A 100 -20.12 -9.16 -2.67
CA GLU A 100 -19.47 -8.19 -3.53
C GLU A 100 -20.24 -6.87 -3.51
N GLY A 101 -19.53 -5.74 -3.53
CA GLY A 101 -20.17 -4.44 -3.54
C GLY A 101 -19.22 -3.29 -3.32
N LEU A 102 -19.81 -2.11 -3.14
CA LEU A 102 -19.13 -0.85 -2.91
C LEU A 102 -19.51 -0.30 -1.55
N LEU A 103 -18.50 0.16 -0.82
CA LEU A 103 -18.66 0.80 0.48
C LEU A 103 -18.43 2.30 0.30
N TYR A 104 -19.42 3.10 0.70
CA TYR A 104 -19.42 4.55 0.54
C TYR A 104 -19.31 5.21 1.91
N ALA A 105 -18.52 6.28 1.98
CA ALA A 105 -18.51 7.19 3.12
C ALA A 105 -18.08 8.58 2.67
N ASP A 106 -18.63 9.59 3.34
CA ASP A 106 -18.13 10.95 3.29
C ASP A 106 -17.05 11.11 4.36
N ILE A 107 -15.88 11.59 3.97
CA ILE A 107 -14.76 11.82 4.88
C ILE A 107 -14.41 13.31 4.91
N ASP A 108 -14.29 13.86 6.11
CA ASP A 108 -13.77 15.21 6.31
C ASP A 108 -12.26 15.14 6.63
N LEU A 109 -11.44 15.56 5.67
CA LEU A 109 -9.98 15.58 5.82
C LEU A 109 -9.49 16.54 6.91
N SER A 110 -10.33 17.47 7.36
CA SER A 110 -10.01 18.35 8.49
C SER A 110 -9.86 17.57 9.79
N ALA A 111 -10.54 16.42 9.93
CA ALA A 111 -10.44 15.52 11.08
C ALA A 111 -9.03 14.94 11.29
N CYS A 112 -8.16 15.01 10.27
CA CYS A 112 -6.75 14.61 10.39
C CYS A 112 -5.89 15.64 11.17
N VAL A 113 -6.37 16.87 11.37
CA VAL A 113 -5.56 17.99 11.89
C VAL A 113 -5.51 17.97 13.42
N GLU A 114 -6.66 17.97 14.09
CA GLU A 114 -6.73 18.02 15.56
C GLU A 114 -5.93 16.89 16.22
N PRO A 115 -6.00 15.61 15.78
CA PRO A 115 -5.25 14.53 16.41
C PRO A 115 -3.73 14.68 16.37
N LYS A 116 -3.20 15.44 15.39
CA LYS A 116 -1.76 15.74 15.30
C LYS A 116 -1.32 16.74 16.38
N GLN A 117 -2.22 17.56 16.90
CA GLN A 117 -1.92 18.45 18.03
C GLN A 117 -1.57 17.64 19.29
N PHE A 118 -2.22 16.49 19.48
CA PHE A 118 -1.93 15.59 20.61
C PHE A 118 -0.72 14.69 20.35
N HIS A 119 -0.61 14.12 19.14
CA HIS A 119 0.44 13.16 18.81
C HIS A 119 0.80 13.21 17.31
N ASP A 120 1.84 13.96 16.96
CA ASP A 120 2.37 14.06 15.58
C ASP A 120 3.75 13.40 15.44
N LEU A 121 3.74 12.15 14.96
CA LEU A 121 4.95 11.36 14.71
C LEU A 121 5.88 11.94 13.64
N ALA A 122 5.36 12.73 12.70
CA ALA A 122 6.17 13.38 11.68
C ALA A 122 6.58 14.80 12.07
N GLY A 123 6.11 15.28 13.22
CA GLY A 123 6.39 16.60 13.76
C GLY A 123 6.96 16.50 15.17
N GLN A 124 6.23 17.06 16.15
CA GLN A 124 6.75 17.29 17.50
C GLN A 124 7.18 16.03 18.27
N TYR A 125 6.63 14.86 17.95
CA TYR A 125 6.95 13.62 18.65
C TYR A 125 8.27 12.99 18.17
N ASN A 126 8.80 13.45 17.02
CA ASN A 126 10.05 12.93 16.49
C ASN A 126 11.28 13.64 17.07
N ARG A 127 12.37 12.89 17.26
CA ARG A 127 13.68 13.39 17.70
C ARG A 127 14.58 13.63 16.49
N PHE A 128 14.34 14.72 15.76
CA PHE A 128 15.11 15.07 14.55
C PHE A 128 16.61 15.33 14.77
N ASP A 129 17.01 15.54 16.02
CA ASP A 129 18.40 15.63 16.45
C ASP A 129 19.09 14.26 16.56
N ILE A 130 18.31 13.17 16.71
CA ILE A 130 18.81 11.79 16.79
C ILE A 130 18.55 11.05 15.48
N PHE A 131 17.30 11.05 15.02
CA PHE A 131 16.85 10.24 13.88
C PHE A 131 16.58 11.10 12.65
N LYS A 132 17.14 10.67 11.52
CA LYS A 132 16.93 11.29 10.22
C LYS A 132 16.65 10.19 9.19
N LEU A 133 15.56 10.34 8.43
CA LEU A 133 15.21 9.47 7.32
C LEU A 133 15.38 10.26 6.02
N THR A 134 16.20 9.72 5.11
CA THR A 134 16.33 10.22 3.74
C THR A 134 15.75 9.17 2.80
N VAL A 135 14.95 9.61 1.83
CA VAL A 135 14.36 8.73 0.81
C VAL A 135 14.92 9.13 -0.55
N ASP A 136 15.61 8.21 -1.22
CA ASP A 136 15.92 8.37 -2.63
C ASP A 136 14.66 8.13 -3.46
N ARG A 137 14.31 9.11 -4.30
CA ARG A 137 13.15 9.08 -5.19
C ARG A 137 13.54 8.82 -6.65
N SER A 138 14.81 8.51 -6.91
CA SER A 138 15.29 8.14 -8.24
C SER A 138 14.57 6.91 -8.77
N ALA A 139 14.37 6.86 -10.10
CA ALA A 139 13.75 5.72 -10.73
C ALA A 139 14.74 4.54 -10.79
N ASN A 140 14.43 3.45 -10.09
CA ASN A 140 15.18 2.21 -10.17
C ASN A 140 14.80 1.45 -11.45
N ARG A 141 15.55 1.68 -12.54
CA ARG A 141 15.36 0.93 -13.78
C ARG A 141 15.96 -0.47 -13.65
N PRO A 142 15.28 -1.55 -14.12
CA PRO A 142 15.84 -2.91 -14.10
C PRO A 142 17.14 -3.05 -14.91
N ILE A 143 17.33 -2.19 -15.91
CA ILE A 143 18.54 -2.12 -16.73
C ILE A 143 18.83 -0.67 -17.13
N THR A 144 20.11 -0.31 -17.11
CA THR A 144 20.62 1.00 -17.56
C THR A 144 21.76 0.74 -18.54
N PHE A 145 21.63 1.24 -19.76
CA PHE A 145 22.68 1.17 -20.78
C PHE A 145 23.54 2.44 -20.68
N LYS A 146 24.86 2.27 -20.61
CA LYS A 146 25.80 3.39 -20.81
C LYS A 146 26.01 3.57 -22.31
N ALA A 147 26.02 4.82 -22.78
CA ALA A 147 26.50 5.12 -24.13
C ALA A 147 27.97 4.68 -24.25
N ALA A 148 28.36 4.12 -25.39
CA ALA A 148 29.77 3.92 -25.69
C ALA A 148 30.42 5.29 -25.83
N ASP A 149 31.56 5.49 -25.16
CA ASP A 149 32.40 6.66 -25.37
C ASP A 149 32.75 6.70 -26.86
N THR A 150 32.08 7.59 -27.61
CA THR A 150 32.52 7.89 -28.97
C THR A 150 33.59 8.93 -28.76
N GLU A 151 34.86 8.50 -28.75
CA GLU A 151 35.97 9.43 -28.95
C GLU A 151 35.73 10.10 -30.31
N GLU A 152 35.25 11.35 -30.30
CA GLU A 152 35.39 12.19 -31.48
C GLU A 152 36.89 12.41 -31.69
N PRO A 153 37.47 12.07 -32.85
CA PRO A 153 38.87 12.34 -33.10
C PRO A 153 39.10 13.86 -33.09
N ASP A 154 40.09 14.30 -32.32
CA ASP A 154 40.62 15.65 -32.30
C ASP A 154 41.11 16.05 -33.71
N ASP A 155 40.22 16.61 -34.54
CA ASP A 155 40.63 17.24 -35.80
C ASP A 155 41.19 18.64 -35.48
N VAL A 156 42.52 18.66 -35.36
CA VAL A 156 43.34 19.83 -35.07
C VAL A 156 43.22 20.86 -36.21
N LEU A 157 42.86 22.10 -35.83
CA LEU A 157 42.93 23.35 -36.61
C LEU A 157 44.19 23.43 -37.51
N THR A 158 44.14 23.88 -38.77
CA THR A 158 44.18 25.32 -39.14
C THR A 158 44.21 25.47 -40.67
N LEU A 159 43.28 26.22 -41.27
CA LEU A 159 43.50 26.90 -42.55
C LEU A 159 43.47 28.40 -42.29
N VAL A 160 44.64 29.01 -42.26
CA VAL A 160 44.82 30.46 -42.19
C VAL A 160 44.51 31.06 -43.57
N PRO A 161 43.64 32.07 -43.71
CA PRO A 161 43.43 32.72 -44.99
C PRO A 161 44.52 33.77 -45.22
N THR A 162 45.39 33.55 -46.22
CA THR A 162 46.34 34.54 -46.69
C THR A 162 45.64 35.47 -47.69
N GLN A 163 45.49 36.74 -47.32
CA GLN A 163 45.07 37.81 -48.23
C GLN A 163 46.10 37.99 -49.35
N SER A 164 45.65 38.35 -50.55
CA SER A 164 46.46 39.00 -51.58
C SER A 164 45.64 40.09 -52.26
N LEU A 165 46.36 41.18 -52.56
CA LEU A 165 45.94 42.54 -52.91
C LEU A 165 44.91 42.69 -54.03
#